data_AF-A0A6L7MN12-F1
#
_entry.id   AF-A0A6L7MN12-F1
#
_cell.length_a   1.000
_cell.length_b   1.000
_cell.length_c   1.000
_cell.angle_alpha   90.00
_cell.angle_beta   90.00
_cell.angle_gamma   90.00
#
_symmetry.space_group_name_H-M   'P 1'
#
loop_
_entity.id
_entity.type
_entity.pdbx_description
1 polymer ?
#
loop_
_entity_poly.entity_id
_entity_poly.type
_entity_poly.pdbx_seq_one_letter_code
_entity_poly.pdbx_strand_id
1 'polypeptide(L)' 'MYDERGSPHHRPHIHAYYQDAVGVYTVDVVELIAGRIPRRQHRIVQAWINLHQDELITNWELLQSGRLPHRIDPLS' A
#
# COMPACT_ATOMS: atom_id res chain seq x y z
N MET A 1 2.32 0.95 -5.53
CA MET A 1 3.07 2.05 -4.90
C MET A 1 3.69 2.82 -6.04
N TYR A 2 3.38 4.11 -6.17
CA TYR A 2 3.87 4.97 -7.26
C TYR A 2 5.04 5.83 -6.77
N ASP A 3 5.91 6.30 -7.68
CA ASP A 3 6.96 7.29 -7.37
C ASP A 3 6.32 8.67 -7.24
N GLU A 4 6.38 9.28 -6.04
CA GLU A 4 5.70 10.55 -5.72
C GLU A 4 6.66 11.68 -5.31
N ARG A 5 7.88 11.73 -5.86
CA ARG A 5 8.82 12.82 -5.61
C ARG A 5 8.17 14.20 -5.85
N GLY A 6 7.93 14.96 -4.78
CA GLY A 6 7.35 16.32 -4.80
C GLY A 6 5.85 16.44 -4.49
N SER A 7 5.15 15.34 -4.21
CA SER A 7 3.74 15.33 -3.80
C SER A 7 3.56 15.69 -2.31
N PRO A 8 2.46 16.35 -1.89
CA PRO A 8 2.17 16.60 -0.47
C PRO A 8 2.02 15.32 0.37
N HIS A 9 1.78 14.18 -0.27
CA HIS A 9 1.48 12.90 0.38
C HIS A 9 2.76 12.12 0.74
N HIS A 10 3.59 12.65 1.63
CA HIS A 10 4.85 12.05 2.10
C HIS A 10 4.69 10.80 3.00
N ARG A 11 3.50 10.18 3.05
CA ARG A 11 3.25 9.00 3.89
C ARG A 11 3.27 7.73 3.04
N PRO A 12 3.96 6.66 3.48
CA PRO A 12 3.97 5.38 2.80
C PRO A 12 2.55 4.85 2.59
N HIS A 13 2.18 4.60 1.34
CA HIS A 13 0.85 4.10 1.01
C HIS A 13 0.85 3.12 -0.18
N ILE A 14 -0.20 2.31 -0.27
CA ILE A 14 -0.46 1.40 -1.37
C ILE A 14 -1.85 1.60 -1.96
N HIS A 15 -2.01 1.16 -3.21
CA HIS A 15 -3.30 1.09 -3.88
C HIS A 15 -3.71 -0.37 -3.96
N ALA A 16 -4.90 -0.68 -3.45
CA ALA A 16 -5.55 -1.97 -3.59
C ALA A 16 -6.67 -1.87 -4.63
N TYR A 17 -6.66 -2.77 -5.60
CA TYR A 17 -7.64 -2.85 -6.68
C TYR A 17 -8.44 -4.15 -6.54
N TYR A 18 -9.77 -4.06 -6.61
CA TYR A 18 -10.66 -5.21 -6.60
C TYR A 18 -11.89 -4.95 -7.46
N GLN A 19 -12.00 -5.60 -8.62
CA GLN A 19 -13.04 -5.30 -9.62
C GLN A 19 -13.05 -3.79 -9.93
N ASP A 20 -14.21 -3.15 -9.83
CA ASP A 20 -14.39 -1.70 -10.03
C ASP A 20 -14.06 -0.86 -8.77
N ALA A 21 -13.60 -1.50 -7.69
CA ALA A 21 -13.29 -0.86 -6.42
C ALA A 21 -11.78 -0.58 -6.27
N VAL A 22 -11.45 0.61 -5.80
CA VAL A 22 -10.07 1.05 -5.53
C VAL A 22 -10.00 1.65 -4.13
N GLY A 23 -8.97 1.28 -3.37
CA GLY A 23 -8.69 1.86 -2.06
C GLY A 23 -7.22 2.22 -1.92
N VAL A 24 -6.95 3.37 -1.31
CA VAL A 24 -5.60 3.82 -0.95
C VAL A 24 -5.42 3.63 0.54
N TYR A 25 -4.39 2.87 0.92
CA TYR A 25 -4.10 2.51 2.30
C TYR A 25 -2.75 3.05 2.73
N THR A 26 -2.69 3.66 3.91
CA THR A 26 -1.41 3.94 4.57
C THR A 26 -0.78 2.64 5.09
N VAL A 27 0.54 2.59 5.08
CA VAL A 27 1.32 1.40 5.51
C VAL A 27 1.79 1.55 6.96
N ASP A 28 2.12 2.77 7.40
CA ASP A 28 2.60 3.07 8.76
C ASP A 28 1.51 2.85 9.82
N VAL A 29 0.36 3.47 9.62
CA VAL A 29 -0.87 3.24 10.39
C VAL A 29 -1.87 2.66 9.41
N VAL A 30 -2.17 1.37 9.49
CA VAL A 30 -2.94 0.66 8.46
C VAL A 30 -4.39 1.16 8.41
N GLU A 31 -4.64 2.14 7.53
CA GLU A 31 -5.90 2.88 7.41
C GLU A 31 -6.25 3.08 5.94
N LEU A 32 -7.55 3.01 5.61
CA LEU A 32 -8.06 3.41 4.29
C LEU A 32 -8.24 4.93 4.25
N ILE A 33 -7.39 5.62 3.48
CA ILE A 33 -7.38 7.09 3.42
C ILE A 33 -8.10 7.66 2.19
N ALA A 34 -8.32 6.85 1.15
CA ALA A 34 -9.11 7.26 -0.01
C ALA A 34 -9.75 6.05 -0.74
N GLY A 35 -10.82 6.32 -1.47
CA GLY A 35 -11.54 5.31 -2.25
C GLY A 35 -12.49 4.44 -1.41
N ARG A 36 -12.84 3.27 -1.93
CA ARG A 36 -13.77 2.34 -1.30
C ARG A 36 -13.42 0.91 -1.68
N ILE A 37 -13.41 0.02 -0.70
CA ILE A 37 -13.23 -1.43 -0.88
C ILE A 37 -14.33 -2.15 -0.10
N PRO A 38 -14.93 -3.24 -0.62
CA PRO A 38 -15.93 -3.99 0.14
C PRO A 38 -15.36 -4.59 1.42
N ARG A 39 -16.19 -4.71 2.47
CA ARG A 39 -15.75 -5.04 3.84
C ARG A 39 -14.88 -6.30 3.96
N ARG A 40 -15.15 -7.34 3.16
CA ARG A 40 -14.36 -8.57 3.18
C ARG A 40 -12.94 -8.32 2.64
N GLN A 41 -12.83 -7.66 1.50
CA GLN A 41 -11.57 -7.33 0.86
C GLN A 41 -10.77 -6.32 1.69
N HIS A 42 -11.44 -5.37 2.35
CA HIS A 42 -10.79 -4.43 3.27
C HIS A 42 -10.01 -5.18 4.36
N ARG A 43 -10.62 -6.20 4.99
CA ARG A 43 -9.95 -7.03 6.00
C ARG A 43 -8.76 -7.80 5.44
N ILE A 44 -8.88 -8.33 4.22
CA ILE A 44 -7.79 -9.06 3.55
C ILE A 44 -6.61 -8.11 3.27
N VAL A 45 -6.90 -6.91 2.76
CA VAL A 45 -5.88 -5.88 2.49
C VAL A 45 -5.20 -5.45 3.80
N GLN A 46 -5.95 -5.20 4.87
CA GLN A 46 -5.37 -4.87 6.18
C GLN A 46 -4.47 -5.99 6.71
N ALA A 47 -4.91 -7.25 6.62
CA ALA A 47 -4.10 -8.40 7.04
C ALA A 47 -2.81 -8.51 6.22
N TRP A 48 -2.89 -8.30 4.90
CA TRP A 48 -1.73 -8.32 4.01
C TRP A 48 -0.75 -7.19 4.32
N ILE A 49 -1.24 -5.96 4.53
CA ILE A 49 -0.36 -4.83 4.90
C ILE A 49 0.34 -5.11 6.23
N ASN A 50 -0.39 -5.61 7.23
CA ASN A 50 0.21 -5.93 8.54
C ASN A 50 1.26 -7.04 8.45
N LEU A 51 1.01 -8.07 7.63
CA LEU A 51 1.95 -9.18 7.44
C LEU A 51 3.26 -8.72 6.76
N HIS A 52 3.16 -7.76 5.84
CA HIS A 52 4.26 -7.32 4.99
C HIS A 52 4.69 -5.86 5.27
N GLN A 53 4.45 -5.35 6.48
CA GLN A 53 4.64 -3.93 6.78
C GLN A 53 6.08 -3.47 6.55
N ASP A 54 7.06 -4.24 7.04
CA ASP A 54 8.48 -3.93 6.90
C ASP A 54 8.94 -3.95 5.42
N GLU A 55 8.45 -4.92 4.64
CA GLU A 55 8.75 -5.02 3.21
C GLU A 55 8.15 -3.84 2.43
N LEU A 56 6.94 -3.41 2.81
CA LEU A 56 6.28 -2.25 2.21
C LEU A 56 7.00 -0.94 2.54
N ILE A 57 7.48 -0.77 3.77
CA ILE A 57 8.28 0.39 4.16
C ILE A 57 9.60 0.41 3.38
N THR A 58 10.28 -0.73 3.29
CA THR A 58 11.52 -0.85 2.51
C THR A 58 11.29 -0.50 1.04
N ASN A 59 10.20 -1.02 0.45
CA ASN A 59 9.83 -0.71 -0.93
C ASN A 59 9.48 0.76 -1.15
N TRP A 60 8.88 1.41 -0.15
CA TRP A 60 8.62 2.85 -0.20
C TRP A 60 9.93 3.64 -0.26
N GLU A 61 10.89 3.34 0.61
CA GLU A 61 12.20 3.99 0.61
C GLU A 61 12.95 3.77 -0.71
N LEU A 62 12.89 2.56 -1.26
CA LEU A 62 13.46 2.26 -2.58
C LEU A 62 12.85 3.16 -3.66
N LEU A 63 11.52 3.24 -3.73
CA LEU A 63 10.83 4.08 -4.72
C LEU A 63 11.18 5.56 -4.57
N GLN A 64 11.22 6.08 -3.34
CA GLN A 64 11.61 7.47 -3.07
C GLN A 64 13.05 7.77 -3.49
N SER A 65 13.93 6.75 -3.47
CA SER A 65 15.30 6.84 -3.98
C SER A 65 15.44 6.58 -5.49
N GLY A 66 14.33 6.42 -6.22
CA GLY A 66 14.32 6.12 -7.66
C GLY A 66 14.71 4.68 -8.00
N ARG A 67 14.67 3.77 -7.02
CA ARG A 67 14.96 2.35 -7.18
C ARG A 67 13.66 1.55 -7.32
N LEU A 68 13.76 0.43 -8.03
CA LEU A 68 12.62 -0.48 -8.18
C LEU A 68 12.30 -1.18 -6.85
N PRO A 69 11.01 -1.38 -6.52
CA PRO A 69 10.59 -2.13 -5.35
C PRO A 69 10.78 -3.63 -5.58
N HIS A 70 10.89 -4.37 -4.49
CA HIS A 70 10.86 -5.83 -4.49
C HIS A 70 9.42 -6.34 -4.63
N ARG A 71 9.28 -7.55 -5.20
CA ARG A 71 8.00 -8.26 -5.18
C ARG A 71 7.74 -8.74 -3.77
N ILE A 72 6.51 -8.52 -3.29
CA ILE A 72 6.00 -9.04 -2.02
C ILE A 72 5.02 -10.17 -2.35
N ASP A 73 5.09 -11.25 -1.59
CA ASP A 73 4.23 -12.41 -1.79
C ASP A 73 2.76 -12.12 -1.44
N PRO A 74 1.80 -12.75 -2.13
CA PRO A 74 0.38 -12.58 -1.82
C PRO A 74 0.01 -13.27 -0.50
N LEU A 75 -1.13 -12.88 0.09
CA LEU A 75 -1.73 -13.63 1.20
C LEU A 75 -2.15 -15.02 0.69
N SER A 76 -1.68 -16.08 1.35
CA SER A 76 -1.92 -17.48 0.98
C SER A 76 -3.35 -17.97 1.23
#